data_AF-A0A3D4H087-F1
#
_entry.id   AF-A0A3D4H087-F1
#
_cell.length_a   1.000
_cell.length_b   1.000
_cell.length_c   1.000
_cell.angle_alpha   90.00
_cell.angle_beta   90.00
_cell.angle_gamma   90.00
#
_symmetry.space_group_name_H-M   'P 1'
#
loop_
_entity.id
_entity.type
_entity.pdbx_description
1 polymer ?
#
loop_
_entity_poly.entity_id
_entity_poly.type
_entity_poly.pdbx_seq_one_letter_code
_entity_poly.pdbx_strand_id
1 'polypeptide(L)' 'MLNVGCGPGFDAELLRKRGHKVFGVDLCWKMLQLSRKHFPGSFVEGDSGDCHFARLLMAFG' A
#
# COMPACT_ATOMS: atom_id res chain seq x y z
N MET A 1 1.04 -3.50 -8.69
CA MET A 1 1.65 -2.15 -8.56
C MET A 1 1.79 -1.80 -7.10
N LEU A 2 2.88 -1.11 -6.72
CA LEU A 2 3.17 -0.72 -5.34
C LEU A 2 2.92 0.79 -5.18
N ASN A 3 2.16 1.18 -4.16
CA ASN A 3 1.97 2.58 -3.77
C ASN A 3 2.74 2.83 -2.46
N VAL A 4 3.91 3.46 -2.55
CA VAL A 4 4.83 3.70 -1.44
C VAL A 4 4.52 5.04 -0.78
N GLY A 5 4.42 5.06 0.55
CA GLY A 5 3.89 6.21 1.27
C GLY A 5 2.41 6.40 1.00
N CYS A 6 1.63 5.30 1.05
CA CYS A 6 0.23 5.31 0.61
C CYS A 6 -0.69 6.15 1.51
N GLY A 7 -0.21 6.59 2.68
CA GLY A 7 -0.98 7.32 3.66
C GLY A 7 -2.30 6.60 3.98
N PRO A 8 -3.43 7.33 4.04
CA PRO A 8 -4.73 6.73 4.31
C PRO A 8 -5.31 5.92 3.12
N GLY A 9 -4.61 5.80 1.98
CA GLY A 9 -4.93 4.84 0.93
C GLY A 9 -5.79 5.35 -0.24
N PHE A 10 -6.08 6.65 -0.35
CA PHE A 10 -6.95 7.22 -1.40
C PHE A 10 -6.46 6.91 -2.81
N ASP A 11 -5.17 7.12 -3.09
CA ASP A 11 -4.61 6.89 -4.42
C ASP A 11 -4.59 5.41 -4.77
N ALA A 12 -4.27 4.55 -3.78
CA ALA A 12 -4.33 3.10 -3.96
C ALA A 12 -5.74 2.65 -4.34
N GLU A 13 -6.78 3.20 -3.70
CA GLU A 13 -8.17 2.91 -4.03
C GLU A 13 -8.57 3.45 -5.40
N LEU A 14 -8.18 4.68 -5.76
CA LEU A 14 -8.46 5.24 -7.07
C LEU A 14 -7.90 4.35 -8.18
N LEU A 15 -6.68 3.85 -8.00
CA LEU A 15 -6.03 2.98 -8.97
C LEU A 15 -6.67 1.59 -9.02
N ARG A 16 -7.13 1.05 -7.88
CA ARG A 16 -7.93 -0.19 -7.85
C ARG A 16 -9.27 -0.06 -8.56
N LYS A 17 -9.98 1.06 -8.38
CA LYS A 17 -11.23 1.35 -9.11
C LYS A 17 -11.03 1.44 -10.62
N ARG A 18 -9.80 1.73 -11.08
CA ARG A 18 -9.41 1.69 -12.50
C ARG A 18 -8.97 0.31 -12.99
N GLY A 19 -9.13 -0.73 -12.16
CA GLY A 19 -8.80 -2.12 -12.50
C GLY A 19 -7.35 -2.52 -12.21
N HIS A 20 -6.54 -1.67 -11.58
CA HIS A 20 -5.17 -2.02 -11.24
C HIS A 20 -5.10 -2.79 -9.92
N LYS A 21 -4.31 -3.87 -9.88
CA LYS A 21 -3.95 -4.52 -8.61
C LYS A 21 -2.88 -3.69 -7.89
N VAL A 22 -3.26 -3.04 -6.78
CA VAL A 22 -2.39 -2.16 -6.01
C VAL A 22 -2.20 -2.66 -4.59
N PHE A 23 -0.97 -2.62 -4.09
CA PHE A 23 -0.59 -2.82 -2.69
C PHE A 23 -0.12 -1.48 -2.11
N GLY A 24 -0.67 -1.08 -0.97
CA GLY A 24 -0.26 0.15 -0.27
C GLY A 24 0.80 -0.16 0.79
N VAL A 25 1.83 0.67 0.86
CA VAL A 25 2.87 0.61 1.89
C VAL A 25 3.02 1.96 2.55
N ASP A 26 3.06 1.98 3.88
CA ASP A 26 3.34 3.20 4.65
C ASP A 26 4.10 2.83 5.94
N LEU A 27 5.02 3.68 6.38
CA LEU A 27 5.73 3.48 7.63
C LEU A 27 4.87 3.87 8.86
N CYS A 28 3.87 4.73 8.67
CA CYS A 28 3.02 5.20 9.74
C CYS A 28 1.87 4.22 10.00
N TRP A 29 1.96 3.47 11.09
CA TRP A 29 0.91 2.54 11.52
C TRP A 29 -0.49 3.17 11.57
N LYS A 30 -0.61 4.43 12.03
CA LYS A 30 -1.89 5.14 12.10
C LYS A 30 -2.52 5.37 10.72
N MET A 31 -1.71 5.56 9.67
CA MET A 31 -2.19 5.65 8.29
C MET A 31 -2.73 4.32 7.79
N LEU A 32 -2.07 3.21 8.11
CA LEU A 32 -2.51 1.87 7.75
C LEU A 32 -3.82 1.47 8.44
N GLN A 33 -4.04 1.92 9.68
CA GLN A 33 -5.31 1.72 10.36
C GLN A 33 -6.44 2.46 9.64
N LEU A 34 -6.21 3.71 9.22
CA LEU A 34 -7.18 4.47 8.44
C LEU A 34 -7.44 3.81 7.08
N SER A 35 -6.41 3.34 6.39
CA SER A 35 -6.58 2.74 5.06
C SER A 35 -7.37 1.44 5.12
N ARG A 36 -7.02 0.52 6.03
CA ARG A 36 -7.73 -0.75 6.22
C ARG A 36 -9.18 -0.59 6.69
N LYS A 37 -9.47 0.51 7.39
CA LYS A 37 -10.85 0.83 7.84
C LYS A 37 -11.72 1.32 6.68
N HIS A 38 -11.17 2.11 5.76
CA HIS A 38 -11.96 2.80 4.73
C HIS A 38 -11.92 2.12 3.36
N PHE A 39 -10.88 1.34 3.06
CA PHE A 39 -10.66 0.79 1.72
C PHE A 39 -10.39 -0.71 1.75
N PRO A 40 -10.97 -1.46 0.79
CA PRO A 40 -10.62 -2.86 0.61
C PRO A 40 -9.19 -2.98 0.07
N GLY A 41 -8.54 -4.11 0.35
CA GLY A 41 -7.26 -4.50 -0.22
C GLY A 41 -6.10 -4.51 0.77
N SER A 42 -4.92 -4.84 0.24
CA SER A 42 -3.72 -5.08 1.04
C SER A 42 -2.96 -3.77 1.30
N PHE A 43 -2.78 -3.48 2.58
CA PHE A 43 -1.97 -2.38 3.10
C PHE A 43 -0.98 -2.95 4.10
N VAL A 44 0.32 -2.70 3.92
CA VAL A 44 1.39 -3.31 4.72
C VAL A 44 2.29 -2.21 5.28
N GLU A 45 2.81 -2.43 6.48
CA GLU A 45 3.81 -1.56 7.07
C GLU A 45 5.17 -1.83 6.43
N GLY A 46 5.87 -0.77 6.05
CA GLY A 46 7.19 -0.91 5.45
C GLY A 46 7.91 0.41 5.27
N ASP A 47 9.23 0.34 5.37
CA ASP A 47 10.14 1.44 5.08
C ASP A 47 10.53 1.39 3.60
N SER A 48 10.41 2.53 2.91
CA SER A 48 10.84 2.66 1.51
C SER A 48 12.36 2.68 1.36
N GLY A 49 13.10 2.98 2.43
CA GLY A 49 14.56 2.84 2.50
C GLY A 49 15.02 1.38 2.50
N ASP A 50 14.16 0.45 2.93
CA ASP A 50 14.44 -0.99 2.87
C ASP A 50 14.11 -1.55 1.48
N CYS A 51 15.12 -1.57 0.60
CA CYS A 51 15.00 -2.05 -0.77
C CYS A 51 14.59 -3.54 -0.88
N HIS A 52 14.80 -4.37 0.16
CA HIS A 52 14.35 -5.77 0.12
C HIS A 52 12.84 -5.90 0.24
N PHE A 53 12.22 -5.03 1.05
CA PHE A 53 10.78 -5.03 1.29
C PHE A 53 9.99 -4.67 0.02
N ALA A 54 10.44 -3.66 -0.73
CA ALA A 54 9.85 -3.27 -2.00
C ALA A 54 9.90 -4.41 -3.04
N ARG A 55 10.97 -5.22 -3.04
CA ARG A 55 11.15 -6.34 -3.98
C ARG A 55 10.24 -7.53 -3.65
N LEU A 56 10.05 -7.83 -2.36
CA LEU A 56 9.15 -8.89 -1.90
C LEU A 56 7.70 -8.61 -2.29
N LEU A 57 7.19 -7.41 -2.03
CA LEU A 57 5.80 -7.08 -2.38
C LEU A 57 5.50 -7.11 -3.88
N MET A 58 6.49 -6.84 -4.73
CA MET A 58 6.33 -7.01 -6.19
C MET A 58 6.36 -8.48 -6.62
N ALA A 59 7.07 -9.35 -5.91
CA ALA A 59 7.18 -10.78 -6.25
C ALA A 59 5.92 -11.59 -5.87
N PHE A 60 5.18 -11.15 -4.85
CA PHE A 60 3.93 -11.79 -4.40
C PHE A 60 2.66 -11.06 -4.89
N GLY A 61 2.83 -10.07 -5.77
CA GLY A 61 1.79 -9.17 -6.28
C GLY A 61 1.15 -9.65 -7.57
#